data_AF-A0A7S2Y3R4-F1
#
_entry.id   AF-A0A7S2Y3R4-F1
#
_cell.length_a   1.000
_cell.length_b   1.000
_cell.length_c   1.000
_cell.angle_alpha   90.00
_cell.angle_beta   90.00
_cell.angle_gamma   90.00
#
_symmetry.space_group_name_H-M   'P 1'
#
loop_
_entity.id
_entity.type
_entity.pdbx_description
1 polymer ?
#
loop_
_entity_poly.entity_id
_entity_poly.type
_entity_poly.pdbx_seq_one_letter_code
_entity_poly.pdbx_strand_id
1 'polypeptide(L)'
;QNIQTHQWDRLTIVLDIRGLSFGDITGEPMSLVKRCVGMLSHHYPQRSFRILLLGSPGWFNFFFNMIKGLLRQETRDKIRVVGKREISDKLLETINKEHLPQEYGGECTIPFDQSEFELEMRAHAERVLESNGMEMIPVDEQSRSR
;
A
#
# COMPACT_ATOMS: atom_id res chain seq x y z
N GLN A 1 -9.94 -20.32 16.26
CA GLN A 1 -8.57 -20.56 16.76
C GLN A 1 -7.96 -19.19 17.07
N ASN A 2 -7.60 -18.93 18.34
CA ASN A 2 -6.93 -17.71 18.74
C ASN A 2 -5.49 -17.75 18.22
N ILE A 3 -5.20 -17.00 17.16
CA ILE A 3 -3.84 -16.84 16.65
C ILE A 3 -3.11 -15.94 17.65
N GLN A 4 -2.18 -16.51 18.42
CA GLN A 4 -1.22 -15.70 19.17
C GLN A 4 -0.31 -15.00 18.16
N THR A 5 -0.35 -13.67 18.13
CA THR A 5 0.47 -12.86 17.23
C THR A 5 1.90 -12.81 17.78
N HIS A 6 2.85 -13.38 17.03
CA HIS A 6 4.27 -13.18 17.34
C HIS A 6 4.64 -11.71 17.06
N GLN A 7 5.61 -11.17 17.80
CA GLN A 7 6.11 -9.78 17.70
C GLN A 7 6.56 -9.35 16.28
N TRP A 8 6.74 -10.32 15.39
CA TRP A 8 7.21 -10.20 14.01
C TRP A 8 6.11 -9.88 12.97
N ASP A 9 4.83 -9.94 13.35
CA ASP A 9 3.70 -9.75 12.42
C ASP A 9 3.24 -8.28 12.35
N ARG A 10 4.16 -7.33 12.14
CA ARG A 10 3.83 -5.90 12.01
C ARG A 10 3.86 -5.49 10.54
N LEU A 11 2.71 -5.09 10.01
CA LEU A 11 2.54 -4.68 8.62
C LEU A 11 2.46 -3.16 8.53
N THR A 12 3.40 -2.55 7.81
CA THR A 12 3.33 -1.13 7.46
C THR A 12 3.07 -1.02 5.97
N ILE A 13 2.01 -0.32 5.59
CA ILE A 13 1.72 0.04 4.20
C ILE A 13 2.14 1.49 4.00
N VAL A 14 2.99 1.72 3.01
CA VAL A 14 3.39 3.05 2.57
C VAL A 14 2.68 3.34 1.24
N LEU A 15 1.93 4.43 1.19
CA LEU A 15 1.21 4.87 0.00
C LEU A 15 1.71 6.27 -0.36
N ASP A 16 2.52 6.37 -1.41
CA ASP A 16 2.89 7.66 -1.96
C ASP A 16 1.77 8.18 -2.87
N ILE A 17 1.15 9.27 -2.44
CA ILE A 17 0.05 9.91 -3.17
C ILE A 17 0.46 11.27 -3.72
N ARG A 18 1.77 11.58 -3.74
CA ARG A 18 2.30 12.75 -4.42
C ARG A 18 2.00 12.64 -5.92
N GLY A 19 1.44 13.69 -6.49
CA GLY A 19 1.10 13.73 -7.92
C GLY A 19 -0.27 13.15 -8.27
N LEU A 20 -0.97 12.51 -7.33
CA LEU A 20 -2.35 12.07 -7.56
C LEU A 20 -3.33 13.24 -7.46
N SER A 21 -4.24 13.31 -8.42
CA SER A 21 -5.43 14.15 -8.38
C SER A 21 -6.60 13.41 -7.73
N PHE A 22 -7.65 14.14 -7.37
CA PHE A 22 -8.87 13.51 -6.85
C PHE A 22 -9.55 12.59 -7.89
N GLY A 23 -9.40 12.87 -9.19
CA GLY A 23 -9.95 12.01 -10.25
C GLY A 23 -9.33 10.61 -10.23
N ASP A 24 -8.01 10.53 -10.04
CA ASP A 24 -7.23 9.28 -10.13
C ASP A 24 -7.59 8.27 -9.04
N ILE A 25 -8.18 8.75 -7.95
CA ILE A 25 -8.56 7.93 -6.80
C ILE A 25 -10.06 7.68 -6.71
N THR A 26 -10.83 8.07 -7.71
CA THR A 26 -12.27 7.78 -7.81
C THR A 26 -12.53 6.58 -8.73
N GLY A 27 -13.65 5.88 -8.53
CA GLY A 27 -14.00 4.69 -9.34
C GLY A 27 -13.31 3.40 -8.87
N GLU A 28 -12.66 2.69 -9.80
CA GLU A 28 -12.08 1.37 -9.56
C GLU A 28 -10.93 1.35 -8.52
N PRO A 29 -9.96 2.29 -8.55
CA PRO A 29 -8.91 2.35 -7.52
C PRO A 29 -9.48 2.50 -6.10
N MET A 30 -10.55 3.29 -5.93
CA MET A 30 -11.26 3.40 -4.66
C MET A 30 -11.87 2.06 -4.22
N SER A 31 -12.44 1.31 -5.16
CA SER A 31 -13.00 -0.02 -4.87
C SER A 31 -11.91 -0.98 -4.38
N LEU A 32 -10.73 -0.96 -5.02
CA LEU A 32 -9.58 -1.73 -4.60
C LEU A 32 -9.15 -1.34 -3.17
N VAL A 33 -8.96 -0.06 -2.90
CA VAL A 33 -8.59 0.45 -1.56
C VAL A 33 -9.61 0.00 -0.51
N LYS A 34 -10.90 0.13 -0.78
CA LYS A 34 -11.97 -0.32 0.13
C LYS A 34 -11.90 -1.82 0.40
N ARG A 35 -11.67 -2.65 -0.63
CA ARG A 35 -11.51 -4.11 -0.49
C ARG A 35 -10.28 -4.46 0.32
N CYS A 36 -9.13 -3.86 0.01
CA CYS A 36 -7.87 -4.07 0.75
C CYS A 36 -8.04 -3.73 2.22
N VAL A 37 -8.59 -2.55 2.53
CA VAL A 37 -8.83 -2.14 3.91
C VAL A 37 -9.83 -3.06 4.60
N GLY A 38 -10.92 -3.43 3.91
CA GLY A 38 -11.90 -4.39 4.42
C GLY A 38 -11.28 -5.75 4.78
N MET A 39 -10.43 -6.29 3.91
CA MET A 39 -9.72 -7.55 4.16
C MET A 39 -8.77 -7.46 5.36
N LEU A 40 -7.98 -6.39 5.43
CA LEU A 40 -6.99 -6.17 6.50
C LEU A 40 -7.67 -5.99 7.86
N SER A 41 -8.81 -5.28 7.92
CA SER A 41 -9.59 -5.11 9.14
C SER A 41 -10.27 -6.41 9.63
N HIS A 42 -10.66 -7.33 8.73
CA HIS A 42 -11.37 -8.56 9.10
C HIS A 42 -10.45 -9.72 9.51
N HIS A 43 -9.30 -9.87 8.87
CA HIS A 43 -8.45 -11.06 9.05
C HIS A 43 -7.29 -10.85 10.03
N TYR A 44 -6.87 -9.60 10.27
CA TYR A 44 -5.70 -9.29 11.10
C TYR A 44 -5.93 -8.13 12.08
N PRO A 45 -7.00 -8.14 12.91
CA PRO A 45 -7.32 -7.04 13.81
C PRO A 45 -6.19 -6.73 14.81
N GLN A 46 -5.49 -7.78 15.28
CA GLN A 46 -4.43 -7.71 16.29
C GLN A 46 -3.02 -7.43 15.74
N ARG A 47 -2.80 -7.47 14.41
CA ARG A 47 -1.50 -7.09 13.85
C ARG A 47 -1.33 -5.57 13.98
N SER A 48 -0.15 -5.12 14.43
CA SER A 48 0.19 -3.69 14.47
C SER A 48 0.31 -3.21 13.02
N PHE A 49 -0.83 -2.80 12.49
CA PHE A 49 -1.00 -2.37 11.12
C PHE A 49 -0.95 -0.84 11.10
N ARG A 50 -0.12 -0.23 10.26
CA ARG A 50 -0.11 1.23 10.04
C ARG A 50 -0.12 1.52 8.55
N ILE A 51 -0.85 2.56 8.15
CA ILE A 51 -0.85 3.07 6.79
C ILE A 51 -0.24 4.47 6.81
N LEU A 52 0.87 4.67 6.11
CA LEU A 52 1.54 5.94 5.93
C LEU A 52 1.15 6.51 4.55
N LEU A 53 0.48 7.65 4.53
CA LEU A 53 0.11 8.35 3.29
C LEU A 53 1.04 9.53 3.07
N LEU A 54 1.90 9.44 2.05
CA LEU A 54 2.96 10.41 1.83
C LEU A 54 2.52 11.56 0.94
N GLY A 55 2.88 12.77 1.35
CA GLY A 55 2.74 13.97 0.52
C GLY A 55 1.29 14.33 0.18
N SER A 56 0.38 13.93 1.07
CA SER A 56 -1.06 14.18 0.99
C SER A 56 -1.39 15.63 0.63
N PRO A 57 -2.01 15.88 -0.53
CA PRO A 57 -2.52 17.20 -0.90
C PRO A 57 -3.77 17.58 -0.10
N GLY A 58 -4.18 18.85 -0.18
CA GLY A 58 -5.33 19.38 0.59
C GLY A 58 -6.66 18.64 0.36
N TRP A 59 -6.80 17.91 -0.76
CA TRP A 59 -7.99 17.11 -1.04
C TRP A 59 -8.11 15.85 -0.17
N PHE A 60 -7.04 15.38 0.47
CA PHE A 60 -7.09 14.13 1.24
C PHE A 60 -8.11 14.16 2.38
N ASN A 61 -8.31 15.33 3.01
CA ASN A 61 -9.35 15.47 4.04
C ASN A 61 -10.74 15.14 3.49
N PHE A 62 -11.02 15.49 2.23
CA PHE A 62 -12.27 15.13 1.56
C PHE A 62 -12.35 13.61 1.31
N PHE A 63 -11.28 13.01 0.79
CA PHE A 63 -11.19 11.56 0.60
C PHE A 63 -11.37 10.79 1.92
N PHE A 64 -10.64 11.16 2.96
CA PHE A 64 -10.73 10.51 4.28
C PHE A 64 -12.14 10.63 4.85
N ASN A 65 -12.80 11.77 4.68
CA ASN A 65 -14.19 11.95 5.09
C ASN A 65 -15.18 11.05 4.32
N MET A 66 -14.88 10.69 3.08
CA MET A 66 -15.70 9.78 2.29
C MET A 66 -15.54 8.32 2.75
N ILE A 67 -14.32 7.91 3.10
CA ILE A 67 -14.05 6.52 3.49
C ILE A 67 -14.18 6.27 4.99
N LYS A 68 -14.12 7.30 5.86
CA LYS A 68 -14.12 7.12 7.32
C LYS A 68 -15.30 6.29 7.81
N GLY A 69 -16.49 6.44 7.22
CA GLY A 69 -17.69 5.67 7.61
C GLY A 69 -17.54 4.15 7.42
N LEU A 70 -16.69 3.73 6.49
CA LEU A 70 -16.37 2.32 6.21
C LEU A 70 -15.25 1.79 7.11
N LEU A 71 -14.45 2.68 7.71
CA LEU A 71 -13.34 2.32 8.58
C LEU A 71 -13.84 2.17 10.01
N ARG A 72 -13.61 0.99 10.62
CA ARG A 72 -13.71 0.82 12.07
C ARG A 72 -12.77 1.81 12.77
N GLN A 73 -13.10 2.24 13.98
CA GLN A 73 -12.31 3.23 14.73
C GLN A 73 -10.83 2.83 14.83
N GLU A 74 -10.57 1.56 15.16
CA GLU A 74 -9.21 1.00 15.19
C GLU A 74 -8.46 1.09 13.86
N THR A 75 -9.15 1.10 12.72
CA THR A 75 -8.51 1.24 11.40
C THR A 75 -8.24 2.70 11.06
N ARG A 76 -9.08 3.63 11.53
CA ARG A 76 -8.84 5.08 11.40
C ARG A 76 -7.58 5.48 12.17
N ASP A 77 -7.41 4.94 13.37
CA ASP A 77 -6.27 5.24 14.24
C ASP A 77 -4.94 4.73 13.68
N LYS A 78 -4.99 3.82 12.71
CA LYS A 78 -3.82 3.24 12.03
C LYS A 78 -3.37 4.05 10.81
N ILE A 79 -4.19 4.98 10.32
CA ILE A 79 -3.84 5.84 9.18
C ILE A 79 -3.07 7.07 9.68
N ARG A 80 -1.94 7.37 9.04
CA ARG A 80 -1.09 8.52 9.32
C ARG A 80 -0.78 9.26 8.03
N VAL A 81 -1.10 10.54 8.01
CA VAL A 81 -0.79 11.44 6.92
C VAL A 81 0.57 12.07 7.19
N VAL A 82 1.49 11.96 6.24
CA VAL A 82 2.86 12.45 6.37
C VAL A 82 3.06 13.64 5.43
N GLY A 83 3.43 14.80 6.00
CA GLY A 83 3.73 15.99 5.23
C GLY A 83 4.98 15.83 4.38
N LYS A 84 5.05 16.52 3.24
CA LYS A 84 6.17 16.39 2.27
C LYS A 84 7.57 16.54 2.91
N ARG A 85 7.70 17.43 3.90
CA ARG A 85 8.97 17.72 4.58
C ARG A 85 9.36 16.66 5.62
N GLU A 86 8.42 15.81 6.03
CA GLU A 86 8.59 14.85 7.12
C GLU A 86 8.66 13.40 6.60
N ILE A 87 8.56 13.19 5.28
CA ILE A 87 8.50 11.86 4.66
C ILE A 87 9.69 11.00 5.07
N SER A 88 10.91 11.51 4.90
CA SER A 88 12.14 10.77 5.20
C SER A 88 12.19 10.37 6.68
N ASP A 89 12.02 11.34 7.58
CA ASP A 89 12.10 11.12 9.02
C ASP A 89 11.07 10.08 9.48
N LYS A 90 9.82 10.19 9.01
CA LYS A 90 8.73 9.29 9.41
C LYS A 90 8.88 7.88 8.86
N LEU A 91 9.46 7.71 7.67
CA LEU A 91 9.74 6.39 7.12
C LEU A 91 10.91 5.72 7.85
N LEU A 92 11.96 6.47 8.17
CA LEU A 92 13.13 5.96 8.90
C LEU A 92 12.83 5.61 10.36
N GLU A 93 11.76 6.13 10.97
CA GLU A 93 11.25 5.66 12.27
C GLU A 93 10.75 4.20 12.23
N THR A 94 10.42 3.67 11.04
CA THR A 94 9.76 2.37 10.87
C THR A 94 10.52 1.40 9.97
N ILE A 95 11.28 1.91 8.99
CA ILE A 95 11.97 1.14 7.96
C ILE A 95 13.47 1.42 8.07
N ASN A 96 14.28 0.36 8.15
CA ASN A 96 15.74 0.50 8.15
C ASN A 96 16.20 1.19 6.85
N LYS A 97 17.22 2.05 6.98
CA LYS A 97 17.73 2.87 5.87
C LYS A 97 18.13 2.04 4.64
N GLU A 98 18.77 0.89 4.87
CA GLU A 98 19.21 -0.06 3.84
C GLU A 98 18.04 -0.63 2.99
N HIS A 99 16.83 -0.68 3.55
CA HIS A 99 15.63 -1.20 2.88
C HIS A 99 14.71 -0.10 2.34
N LEU A 100 15.03 1.17 2.61
CA LEU A 100 14.24 2.31 2.15
C LEU A 100 14.84 2.86 0.84
N PRO A 101 14.04 3.10 -0.22
CA PRO A 101 14.56 3.69 -1.45
C PRO A 101 15.17 5.08 -1.25
N GLN A 102 16.12 5.45 -2.11
CA GLN A 102 16.83 6.72 -2.04
C GLN A 102 15.89 7.93 -2.17
N GLU A 103 14.81 7.86 -2.96
CA GLU A 103 13.84 8.96 -3.07
C GLU A 103 13.07 9.26 -1.77
N TYR A 104 13.14 8.36 -0.80
CA TYR A 104 12.55 8.49 0.52
C TYR A 104 13.60 8.73 1.62
N GLY A 105 14.86 8.96 1.26
CA GLY A 105 15.96 9.23 2.20
C GLY A 105 16.69 8.00 2.72
N GLY A 106 16.47 6.84 2.09
CA GLY A 106 17.18 5.61 2.41
C GLY A 106 18.46 5.36 1.60
N GLU A 107 18.94 4.12 1.64
CA GLU A 107 20.16 3.64 0.97
C GLU A 107 19.88 2.49 -0.01
N CYS A 108 18.63 2.01 -0.10
CA CYS A 108 18.27 0.95 -1.03
C CYS A 108 18.43 1.44 -2.47
N THR A 109 19.23 0.71 -3.24
CA THR A 109 19.50 0.96 -4.67
C THR A 109 18.75 0.00 -5.60
N ILE A 110 18.04 -0.98 -5.02
CA ILE A 110 17.19 -1.89 -5.80
C ILE A 110 16.04 -1.06 -6.38
N PRO A 111 15.83 -1.08 -7.70
CA PRO A 111 14.71 -0.39 -8.32
C PRO A 111 13.37 -0.90 -7.74
N PHE A 112 12.39 0.01 -7.70
CA PHE A 112 11.00 -0.38 -7.42
C PHE A 112 10.58 -1.51 -8.38
N ASP A 113 9.85 -2.51 -7.90
CA ASP A 113 9.42 -3.73 -8.63
C ASP A 113 10.48 -4.79 -8.94
N GLN A 114 11.74 -4.57 -8.53
CA GLN A 114 12.87 -5.46 -8.80
C GLN A 114 13.44 -6.15 -7.56
N SER A 115 12.73 -6.12 -6.43
CA SER A 115 13.16 -6.88 -5.26
C SER A 115 13.00 -8.39 -5.48
N GLU A 116 13.83 -9.20 -4.83
CA GLU A 116 13.74 -10.67 -4.90
C GLU A 116 12.32 -11.17 -4.62
N PHE A 117 11.68 -10.63 -3.58
CA PHE A 117 10.30 -10.96 -3.22
C PHE A 117 9.29 -10.62 -4.34
N GLU A 118 9.41 -9.46 -4.98
CA GLU A 118 8.51 -9.07 -6.07
C GLU A 118 8.68 -9.97 -7.30
N LEU A 119 9.92 -10.33 -7.63
CA LEU A 119 10.24 -11.26 -8.71
C LEU A 119 9.68 -12.67 -8.42
N GLU A 120 9.82 -13.15 -7.19
CA GLU A 120 9.23 -14.42 -6.76
C GLU A 120 7.71 -14.41 -6.82
N MET A 121 7.08 -13.33 -6.34
CA MET A 121 5.64 -13.16 -6.37
C MET A 121 5.12 -13.09 -7.81
N ARG A 122 5.82 -12.39 -8.70
CA ARG A 122 5.50 -12.35 -10.14
C ARG A 122 5.59 -13.73 -10.77
N ALA A 123 6.69 -14.44 -10.58
CA ALA A 123 6.88 -15.79 -11.10
C ALA A 123 5.82 -16.76 -10.54
N HIS A 124 5.41 -16.59 -9.28
CA HIS A 124 4.31 -17.36 -8.71
C HIS A 124 2.97 -17.04 -9.39
N ALA A 125 2.65 -15.76 -9.57
CA ALA A 125 1.43 -15.34 -10.24
C ALA A 125 1.36 -15.86 -11.68
N GLU A 126 2.46 -15.78 -12.43
CA GLU A 126 2.57 -16.31 -13.80
C GLU A 126 2.28 -17.82 -13.83
N ARG A 127 2.91 -18.61 -12.95
CA ARG A 127 2.63 -20.06 -12.82
C ARG A 127 1.15 -20.35 -12.52
N VAL A 128 0.54 -19.57 -11.63
CA VAL A 128 -0.88 -19.72 -11.29
C VAL A 128 -1.76 -19.42 -12.51
N LEU A 129 -1.48 -18.37 -13.27
CA LEU A 129 -2.23 -18.03 -14.47
C LEU A 129 -2.11 -19.13 -15.54
N GLU A 130 -0.89 -19.59 -15.82
CA GLU A 130 -0.63 -20.65 -16.79
C GLU A 130 -1.39 -21.94 -16.45
N SER A 131 -1.36 -22.36 -15.18
CA SER A 131 -2.10 -23.55 -14.73
C SER A 131 -3.62 -23.44 -14.88
N ASN A 132 -4.15 -22.21 -15.00
CA ASN A 132 -5.57 -21.93 -15.24
C ASN A 132 -5.86 -21.58 -16.71
N GLY A 133 -4.89 -21.73 -17.62
CA GLY A 133 -5.03 -21.41 -19.04
C GLY A 133 -5.21 -19.92 -19.31
N MET A 134 -4.70 -19.06 -18.43
CA MET A 134 -4.73 -17.61 -18.55
C MET A 134 -3.32 -17.06 -18.81
N GLU A 135 -3.24 -15.93 -19.51
CA GLU A 135 -1.98 -15.20 -19.72
C GLU A 135 -1.99 -13.88 -18.98
N MET A 136 -0.79 -13.43 -18.56
CA MET A 136 -0.62 -12.14 -17.91
C MET A 136 -0.58 -11.04 -18.99
N ILE A 137 -1.59 -10.15 -18.98
CA ILE A 137 -1.67 -9.05 -19.95
C ILE A 137 -0.75 -7.91 -19.47
N PRO A 138 0.20 -7.44 -20.29
CA PRO A 138 1.06 -6.31 -19.97
C PRO A 138 0.26 -5.05 -19.60
N VAL A 139 0.71 -4.31 -18.59
CA VAL A 139 0.01 -3.12 -18.06
C VAL A 139 -0.13 -2.01 -19.11
N ASP A 140 0.84 -1.91 -20.00
CA ASP A 140 0.89 -0.98 -21.13
C ASP A 140 -0.15 -1.29 -22.23
N GLU A 141 -0.64 -2.54 -22.32
CA GLU A 141 -1.74 -2.89 -23.23
C GLU A 141 -3.12 -2.57 -22.63
N GLN A 142 -3.26 -2.58 -21.31
CA GLN A 142 -4.54 -2.27 -20.63
C GLN A 142 -4.90 -0.78 -20.69
N SER A 143 -3.90 0.10 -20.76
CA SER A 143 -4.11 1.56 -20.84
C SER A 143 -4.53 2.04 -22.24
N ARG A 144 -4.40 1.21 -23.28
CA ARG A 144 -4.87 1.51 -24.65
C ARG A 144 -6.34 1.18 -24.88
N SER A 145 -7.01 0.52 -23.94
CA SER A 145 -8.42 0.14 -24.05
C SER A 145 -9.38 1.04 -23.24
N ARG A 146 -8.90 2.20 -22.75
CA ARG A 146 -9.72 3.22 -22.05
C ARG A 146 -9.62 4.57 -22.72
#